data_AF-A0A0D2MZK6-F1
#
_entry.id   AF-A0A0D2MZK6-F1
#
_cell.length_a   1.000
_cell.length_b   1.000
_cell.length_c   1.000
_cell.angle_alpha   90.00
_cell.angle_beta   90.00
_cell.angle_gamma   90.00
#
_symmetry.space_group_name_H-M   'P 1'
#
loop_
_entity.id
_entity.type
_entity.pdbx_description
1 polymer ?
#
loop_
_entity_poly.entity_id
_entity_poly.type
_entity_poly.pdbx_seq_one_letter_code
_entity_poly.pdbx_strand_id
1 'polypeptide(L)'
;MPAVTSLAPLRPRPSLDSQDRSFAIDSLNSRRPVTTEDELIIIACPDPPGADDCLKAVRMIGDQDEKEGVPDRPVVLFNQRLSSGDVGIGLNARRMRDNFLGRFTVTYSLRPVGDIGTVFRSYPGMWKVFVEEPELPGRYRMIAERPSRPAGEALDFIIDQALNPNAGAEGGAAAPADLGSQLRQVITGMSRFMRSLSN
;
A
#
# COMPACT_ATOMS: atom_id res chain seq x y z
N MET A 1 11.96 35.50 -15.89
CA MET A 1 10.94 35.60 -14.83
C MET A 1 10.47 34.20 -14.49
N PRO A 2 10.68 33.66 -13.28
CA PRO A 2 10.13 32.38 -12.92
C PRO A 2 8.72 32.55 -12.33
N ALA A 3 7.76 31.81 -12.87
CA ALA A 3 6.40 31.75 -12.38
C ALA A 3 6.37 30.94 -11.06
N VAL A 4 5.93 31.59 -9.99
CA VAL A 4 5.65 30.96 -8.71
C VAL A 4 4.29 30.27 -8.83
N THR A 5 4.30 28.96 -9.05
CA THR A 5 3.07 28.15 -8.93
C THR A 5 2.73 28.02 -7.45
N SER A 6 1.78 28.83 -7.00
CA SER A 6 1.17 28.75 -5.67
C SER A 6 0.58 27.35 -5.44
N LEU A 7 1.24 26.54 -4.61
CA LEU A 7 0.63 25.36 -4.01
C LEU A 7 -0.61 25.82 -3.23
N ALA A 8 -1.79 25.34 -3.64
CA ALA A 8 -3.02 25.57 -2.89
C ALA A 8 -2.79 25.17 -1.41
N PRO A 9 -3.24 26.00 -0.44
CA PRO A 9 -3.06 25.69 0.96
C PRO A 9 -3.68 24.33 1.26
N LEU A 10 -2.89 23.44 1.84
CA LEU A 10 -3.36 22.18 2.40
C LEU A 10 -4.58 22.50 3.27
N ARG A 11 -5.75 21.94 2.94
CA ARG A 11 -6.94 22.09 3.76
C ARG A 11 -6.56 21.81 5.22
N PRO A 12 -7.01 22.63 6.19
CA PRO A 12 -6.75 22.35 7.59
C PRO A 12 -7.20 20.92 7.87
N ARG A 13 -6.26 20.11 8.38
CA ARG A 13 -6.55 18.77 8.89
C ARG A 13 -7.70 18.95 9.88
N PRO A 14 -8.84 18.22 9.73
CA PRO A 14 -9.82 18.22 10.80
C PRO A 14 -9.06 17.86 12.09
N SER A 15 -9.23 18.68 13.13
CA SER A 15 -8.66 18.40 14.44
C SER A 15 -9.03 16.96 14.78
N LEU A 16 -8.00 16.11 14.92
CA LEU A 16 -8.16 14.77 15.47
C LEU A 16 -8.55 14.97 16.93
N ASP A 17 -9.85 15.16 17.14
CA ASP A 17 -10.48 15.05 18.43
C ASP A 17 -10.29 13.59 18.82
N SER A 18 -9.18 13.31 19.50
CA SER A 18 -8.79 11.97 19.93
C SER A 18 -9.62 11.63 21.16
N GLN A 19 -10.92 11.47 20.94
CA GLN A 19 -11.82 10.89 21.92
C GLN A 19 -11.55 9.39 21.94
N ASP A 20 -11.15 8.88 23.11
CA ASP A 20 -11.00 7.44 23.31
C ASP A 20 -12.34 6.75 23.03
N ARG A 21 -12.32 5.80 22.09
CA ARG A 21 -13.46 4.95 21.79
C ARG A 21 -13.29 3.64 22.53
N SER A 22 -14.34 3.18 23.20
CA SER A 22 -14.39 1.83 23.75
C SER A 22 -14.36 0.81 22.63
N PHE A 23 -13.59 -0.26 22.81
CA PHE A 23 -13.58 -1.41 21.90
C PHE A 23 -13.59 -2.71 22.70
N ALA A 24 -14.21 -3.74 22.14
CA ALA A 24 -14.14 -5.10 22.64
C ALA A 24 -13.12 -5.91 21.82
N ILE A 25 -12.49 -6.90 22.45
CA ILE A 25 -11.62 -7.86 21.78
C ILE A 25 -12.27 -9.24 21.90
N ASP A 26 -12.38 -9.94 20.77
CA ASP A 26 -12.83 -11.34 20.74
C ASP A 26 -11.96 -12.16 19.77
N SER A 27 -12.10 -13.49 19.86
CA SER A 27 -11.46 -14.47 18.98
C SER A 27 -12.15 -14.55 17.62
N LEU A 28 -11.36 -14.77 16.55
CA LEU A 28 -11.88 -15.10 15.21
C LEU A 28 -12.76 -16.35 15.19
N ASN A 29 -12.60 -17.25 16.17
CA ASN A 29 -13.34 -18.50 16.27
C ASN A 29 -14.60 -18.40 17.17
N SER A 30 -14.90 -17.20 17.70
CA SER A 30 -16.10 -16.96 18.48
C SER A 30 -17.36 -17.20 17.63
N ARG A 31 -18.42 -17.72 18.25
CA ARG A 31 -19.71 -17.95 17.56
C ARG A 31 -20.48 -16.65 17.30
N ARG A 32 -20.20 -15.60 18.07
CA ARG A 32 -20.82 -14.29 17.94
C ARG A 32 -19.81 -13.21 18.32
N PRO A 33 -18.80 -12.97 17.47
CA PRO A 33 -17.70 -12.06 17.77
C PRO A 33 -18.13 -10.58 17.82
N VAL A 34 -19.33 -10.28 17.34
CA VAL A 34 -19.83 -8.92 17.15
C VAL A 34 -21.29 -8.81 17.61
N THR A 35 -21.62 -7.63 18.12
CA THR A 35 -22.96 -7.20 18.53
C THR A 35 -23.58 -6.31 17.45
N THR A 36 -24.86 -5.98 17.55
CA THR A 36 -25.54 -5.07 16.62
C THR A 36 -25.15 -3.60 16.82
N GLU A 37 -24.49 -3.29 17.93
CA GLU A 37 -24.03 -1.94 18.29
C GLU A 37 -22.66 -1.61 17.69
N ASP A 38 -21.93 -2.61 17.21
CA ASP A 38 -20.59 -2.42 16.64
C ASP A 38 -20.67 -1.80 15.25
N GLU A 39 -20.02 -0.65 15.05
CA GLU A 39 -20.01 0.07 13.76
C GLU A 39 -18.82 -0.30 12.85
N LEU A 40 -17.75 -0.88 13.42
CA LEU A 40 -16.50 -1.18 12.72
C LEU A 40 -15.86 -2.44 13.29
N ILE A 41 -15.40 -3.30 12.39
CA ILE A 41 -14.69 -4.53 12.77
C ILE A 41 -13.23 -4.42 12.34
N ILE A 42 -12.32 -4.66 13.28
CA ILE A 42 -10.88 -4.66 13.02
C ILE A 42 -10.34 -6.08 13.21
N ILE A 43 -9.81 -6.65 12.14
CA ILE A 43 -9.04 -7.89 12.21
C ILE A 43 -7.56 -7.51 12.27
N ALA A 44 -6.96 -7.66 13.45
CA ALA A 44 -5.58 -7.27 13.68
C ALA A 44 -4.60 -8.39 13.29
N CYS A 45 -3.57 -8.01 12.53
CA CYS A 45 -2.42 -8.83 12.18
C CYS A 45 -2.74 -10.22 11.60
N PRO A 46 -3.69 -10.38 10.65
CA PRO A 46 -3.96 -11.69 10.07
C PRO A 46 -2.72 -12.24 9.35
N ASP A 47 -2.44 -13.51 9.55
CA ASP A 47 -1.29 -14.25 9.05
C ASP A 47 -1.74 -15.37 8.08
N PRO A 48 -0.80 -16.04 7.37
CA PRO A 48 -1.17 -17.07 6.41
C PRO A 48 -1.98 -18.24 7.02
N PRO A 49 -1.65 -18.77 8.21
CA PRO A 49 -2.46 -19.78 8.87
C PRO A 49 -3.88 -19.31 9.25
N GLY A 50 -4.02 -18.07 9.74
CA GLY A 50 -5.30 -17.50 10.16
C GLY A 50 -6.16 -16.92 9.03
N ALA A 51 -5.68 -16.93 7.78
CA ALA A 51 -6.38 -16.33 6.64
C ALA A 51 -7.77 -16.96 6.41
N ASP A 52 -7.89 -18.27 6.51
CA ASP A 52 -9.18 -18.96 6.32
C ASP A 52 -10.16 -18.64 7.46
N ASP A 53 -9.68 -18.54 8.70
CA ASP A 53 -10.53 -18.17 9.84
C ASP A 53 -10.98 -16.71 9.75
N CYS A 54 -10.14 -15.81 9.23
CA CYS A 54 -10.56 -14.46 8.89
C CYS A 54 -11.71 -14.45 7.88
N LEU A 55 -11.62 -15.25 6.81
CA LEU A 55 -12.69 -15.33 5.80
C LEU A 55 -13.98 -15.91 6.38
N LYS A 56 -13.89 -16.92 7.26
CA LYS A 56 -15.06 -17.48 7.94
C LYS A 56 -15.71 -16.46 8.86
N ALA A 57 -14.91 -15.71 9.64
CA ALA A 57 -15.42 -14.66 10.51
C ALA A 57 -16.16 -13.58 9.72
N VAL A 58 -15.56 -13.08 8.62
CA VAL A 58 -16.22 -12.08 7.75
C VAL A 58 -17.54 -12.59 7.18
N ARG A 59 -17.59 -13.85 6.71
CA ARG A 59 -18.84 -14.46 6.23
C ARG A 59 -19.88 -14.58 7.33
N MET A 60 -19.48 -15.07 8.50
CA MET A 60 -20.37 -15.21 9.65
C MET A 60 -20.97 -13.87 10.07
N ILE A 61 -20.16 -12.82 10.08
CA ILE A 61 -20.59 -11.45 10.38
C ILE A 61 -21.60 -10.97 9.33
N GLY A 62 -21.33 -11.18 8.04
CA GLY A 62 -22.28 -10.82 6.97
C GLY A 62 -23.61 -11.59 7.10
N ASP A 63 -23.57 -12.90 7.35
CA ASP A 63 -24.77 -13.71 7.59
C ASP A 63 -25.54 -13.25 8.84
N GLN A 64 -24.84 -12.73 9.86
CA GLN A 64 -25.46 -12.14 11.05
C GLN A 64 -26.11 -10.80 10.71
N ASP A 65 -25.43 -9.94 9.97
CA ASP A 65 -25.93 -8.63 9.55
C ASP A 65 -27.23 -8.76 8.74
N GLU A 66 -27.23 -9.69 7.79
CA GLU A 66 -28.42 -9.99 6.97
C GLU A 66 -29.59 -10.48 7.83
N LYS A 67 -29.35 -11.37 8.80
CA LYS A 67 -30.41 -11.91 9.68
C LYS A 67 -30.99 -10.86 10.63
N GLU A 68 -30.16 -9.98 11.16
CA GLU A 68 -30.56 -8.92 12.09
C GLU A 68 -31.11 -7.68 11.35
N GLY A 69 -30.99 -7.64 10.02
CA GLY A 69 -31.49 -6.54 9.18
C GLY A 69 -30.69 -5.25 9.32
N VAL A 70 -29.41 -5.35 9.70
CA VAL A 70 -28.49 -4.20 9.82
C VAL A 70 -27.66 -4.04 8.55
N PRO A 71 -27.19 -2.82 8.23
CA PRO A 71 -26.28 -2.61 7.10
C PRO A 71 -24.95 -3.34 7.29
N ASP A 72 -24.35 -3.79 6.18
CA ASP A 72 -23.02 -4.41 6.19
C ASP A 72 -21.99 -3.54 6.91
N ARG A 73 -21.38 -4.11 7.95
CA ARG A 73 -20.37 -3.40 8.73
C ARG A 73 -19.00 -3.45 8.04
N PRO A 74 -18.27 -2.31 7.97
CA PRO A 74 -16.95 -2.29 7.37
C PRO A 74 -15.99 -3.19 8.16
N VAL A 75 -15.28 -4.06 7.44
CA VAL A 75 -14.20 -4.87 8.00
C VAL A 75 -12.86 -4.33 7.55
N VAL A 76 -12.01 -3.95 8.50
CA VAL A 76 -10.66 -3.45 8.27
C VAL A 76 -9.65 -4.50 8.70
N LEU A 77 -8.83 -4.95 7.76
CA LEU A 77 -7.62 -5.69 8.07
C LEU A 77 -6.54 -4.70 8.49
N PHE A 78 -6.10 -4.78 9.75
CA PHE A 78 -5.05 -3.92 10.26
C PHE A 78 -3.72 -4.66 10.30
N ASN A 79 -2.69 -4.07 9.68
CA ASN A 79 -1.31 -4.57 9.70
C ASN A 79 -1.18 -6.07 9.33
N GLN A 80 -1.83 -6.48 8.25
CA GLN A 80 -1.80 -7.87 7.79
C GLN A 80 -0.39 -8.37 7.47
N ARG A 81 -0.06 -9.58 7.93
CA ARG A 81 1.25 -10.22 7.78
C ARG A 81 1.17 -11.46 6.89
N LEU A 82 0.62 -11.30 5.69
CA LEU A 82 0.34 -12.42 4.78
C LEU A 82 1.56 -12.87 3.95
N SER A 83 2.76 -12.44 4.31
CA SER A 83 4.02 -12.93 3.74
C SER A 83 4.71 -13.81 4.78
N SER A 84 4.80 -15.12 4.52
CA SER A 84 5.73 -15.99 5.23
C SER A 84 6.98 -16.17 4.37
N GLY A 85 8.14 -15.79 4.93
CA GLY A 85 9.44 -16.07 4.33
C GLY A 85 9.91 -17.52 4.53
N ASP A 86 9.20 -18.30 5.36
CA ASP A 86 9.71 -19.53 5.96
C ASP A 86 9.32 -20.83 5.27
N VAL A 87 8.62 -20.82 4.12
CA VAL A 87 8.27 -22.11 3.49
C VAL A 87 8.34 -22.03 1.97
N GLY A 88 9.08 -22.98 1.38
CA GLY A 88 9.25 -23.24 -0.06
C GLY A 88 7.98 -23.64 -0.81
N ILE A 89 6.85 -23.01 -0.51
CA ILE A 89 5.55 -23.17 -1.16
C ILE A 89 5.25 -21.92 -2.00
N GLY A 90 6.26 -21.46 -2.76
CA GLY A 90 6.26 -20.14 -3.37
C GLY A 90 5.01 -19.83 -4.21
N LEU A 91 4.48 -20.81 -4.95
CA LEU A 91 3.32 -20.59 -5.81
C LEU A 91 1.98 -20.67 -5.05
N ASN A 92 1.76 -21.67 -4.20
CA ASN A 92 0.49 -21.82 -3.49
C ASN A 92 0.31 -20.71 -2.44
N ALA A 93 1.37 -20.33 -1.73
CA ALA A 93 1.33 -19.22 -0.78
C ALA A 93 1.04 -17.88 -1.50
N ARG A 94 1.64 -17.64 -2.68
CA ARG A 94 1.32 -16.46 -3.51
C ARG A 94 -0.13 -16.47 -3.95
N ARG A 95 -0.64 -17.59 -4.48
CA ARG A 95 -2.04 -17.74 -4.90
C ARG A 95 -3.01 -17.52 -3.75
N MET A 96 -2.73 -18.10 -2.57
CA MET A 96 -3.55 -17.88 -1.38
C MET A 96 -3.57 -16.40 -1.02
N ARG A 97 -2.40 -15.75 -0.95
CA ARG A 97 -2.29 -14.32 -0.63
C ARG A 97 -3.04 -13.46 -1.62
N ASP A 98 -2.89 -13.71 -2.91
CA ASP A 98 -3.56 -12.94 -3.98
C ASP A 98 -5.07 -13.16 -3.94
N ASN A 99 -5.54 -14.40 -3.72
CA ASN A 99 -6.95 -14.71 -3.56
C ASN A 99 -7.56 -14.07 -2.30
N PHE A 100 -6.81 -14.06 -1.19
CA PHE A 100 -7.26 -13.46 0.06
C PHE A 100 -7.31 -11.93 -0.06
N LEU A 101 -6.17 -11.31 -0.39
CA LEU A 101 -6.06 -9.85 -0.49
C LEU A 101 -6.88 -9.25 -1.63
N GLY A 102 -7.10 -9.99 -2.72
CA GLY A 102 -7.91 -9.55 -3.85
C GLY A 102 -9.38 -9.31 -3.51
N ARG A 103 -9.87 -9.83 -2.37
CA ARG A 103 -11.22 -9.57 -1.86
C ARG A 103 -11.34 -8.25 -1.09
N PHE A 104 -10.22 -7.64 -0.72
CA PHE A 104 -10.18 -6.42 0.07
C PHE A 104 -9.76 -5.23 -0.80
N THR A 105 -10.40 -4.09 -0.54
CA THR A 105 -9.94 -2.82 -1.10
C THR A 105 -8.88 -2.22 -0.19
N VAL A 106 -7.76 -1.79 -0.76
CA VAL A 106 -6.72 -1.11 0.01
C VAL A 106 -7.17 0.31 0.33
N THR A 107 -7.55 0.53 1.59
CA THR A 107 -8.05 1.82 2.09
C THR A 107 -6.92 2.76 2.49
N TYR A 108 -5.93 2.25 3.22
CA TYR A 108 -4.75 2.99 3.63
C TYR A 108 -3.49 2.15 3.44
N SER A 109 -2.44 2.76 2.89
CA SER A 109 -1.15 2.11 2.77
C SER A 109 -0.05 3.16 2.71
N LEU A 110 0.97 2.99 3.55
CA LEU A 110 2.19 3.78 3.52
C LEU A 110 3.35 2.79 3.38
N ARG A 111 3.96 2.75 2.20
CA ARG A 111 5.05 1.81 1.90
C ARG A 111 6.31 2.56 1.48
N PRO A 112 7.34 2.60 2.34
CA PRO A 112 8.65 3.12 1.97
C PRO A 112 9.26 2.35 0.79
N VAL A 113 10.01 3.05 -0.05
CA VAL A 113 10.73 2.50 -1.20
C VAL A 113 12.22 2.74 -0.96
N GLY A 114 12.82 1.89 -0.13
CA GLY A 114 14.16 2.15 0.42
C GLY A 114 14.22 3.54 1.06
N ASP A 115 15.34 4.22 0.84
CA ASP A 115 15.59 5.58 1.34
C ASP A 115 15.32 6.66 0.29
N ILE A 116 14.58 6.33 -0.78
CA ILE A 116 14.39 7.25 -1.92
C ILE A 116 13.02 7.91 -1.88
N GLY A 117 12.02 7.24 -1.32
CA GLY A 117 10.65 7.68 -1.44
C GLY A 117 9.63 6.76 -0.78
N THR A 118 8.36 6.98 -1.09
CA THR A 118 7.24 6.24 -0.50
C THR A 118 6.07 6.15 -1.47
N VAL A 119 5.44 4.98 -1.53
CA VAL A 119 4.14 4.78 -2.19
C VAL A 119 3.05 4.91 -1.13
N PHE A 120 2.13 5.82 -1.36
CA PHE A 120 1.05 6.16 -0.44
C PHE A 120 -0.33 5.94 -1.07
N ARG A 121 -1.27 5.49 -0.24
CA ARG A 121 -2.69 5.38 -0.57
C ARG A 121 -3.53 5.85 0.61
N SER A 122 -4.51 6.69 0.31
CA SER A 122 -5.62 7.02 1.20
C SER A 122 -6.90 7.07 0.37
N TYR A 123 -7.75 6.06 0.51
CA TYR A 123 -9.04 5.98 -0.16
C TYR A 123 -9.95 7.15 0.25
N PRO A 124 -10.76 7.72 -0.67
CA PRO A 124 -10.96 7.33 -2.07
C PRO A 124 -9.90 7.86 -3.05
N GLY A 125 -8.88 8.58 -2.56
CA GLY A 125 -7.81 9.13 -3.40
C GLY A 125 -6.97 8.06 -4.13
N MET A 126 -6.26 8.49 -5.16
CA MET A 126 -5.42 7.64 -6.00
C MET A 126 -4.14 7.19 -5.28
N TRP A 127 -3.39 6.29 -5.90
CA TRP A 127 -2.03 5.96 -5.46
C TRP A 127 -1.10 7.11 -5.78
N LYS A 128 -0.32 7.53 -4.78
CA LYS A 128 0.64 8.62 -4.90
C LYS A 128 2.04 8.09 -4.67
N VAL A 129 2.99 8.56 -5.46
CA VAL A 129 4.42 8.27 -5.27
C VAL A 129 5.11 9.55 -4.85
N PHE A 130 5.84 9.48 -3.74
CA PHE A 130 6.64 10.56 -3.20
C PHE A 130 8.12 10.19 -3.26
N VAL A 131 8.99 11.16 -3.49
CA VAL A 131 10.44 11.04 -3.33
C VAL A 131 10.91 11.98 -2.24
N GLU A 132 11.97 11.60 -1.55
CA GLU A 132 12.58 12.44 -0.53
C GLU A 132 13.28 13.65 -1.19
N GLU A 133 13.02 14.83 -0.64
CA GLU A 133 13.61 16.09 -1.06
C GLU A 133 13.94 16.90 0.19
N PRO A 134 15.17 16.79 0.71
CA PRO A 134 15.56 17.33 2.01
C PRO A 134 15.33 18.84 2.16
N GLU A 135 15.37 19.57 1.04
CA GLU A 135 15.22 21.02 0.99
C GLU A 135 13.75 21.48 1.14
N LEU A 136 12.78 20.58 0.98
CA LEU A 136 11.37 20.92 1.10
C LEU A 136 10.85 20.81 2.54
N PRO A 137 9.97 21.74 2.98
CA PRO A 137 9.18 21.55 4.20
C PRO A 137 8.36 20.27 4.10
N GLY A 138 8.59 19.32 5.01
CA GLY A 138 7.96 18.00 5.00
C GLY A 138 8.75 16.91 4.24
N ARG A 139 9.93 17.23 3.69
CA ARG A 139 10.93 16.31 3.12
C ARG A 139 10.47 15.41 1.96
N TYR A 140 9.26 15.56 1.44
CA TYR A 140 8.75 14.71 0.37
C TYR A 140 8.06 15.51 -0.72
N ARG A 141 8.43 15.24 -1.98
CA ARG A 141 7.75 15.76 -3.18
C ARG A 141 6.96 14.65 -3.84
N MET A 142 5.70 14.93 -4.18
CA MET A 142 4.87 14.01 -4.98
C MET A 142 5.33 14.05 -6.44
N ILE A 143 5.63 12.89 -7.01
CA ILE A 143 6.13 12.77 -8.39
C ILE A 143 5.15 12.10 -9.34
N ALA A 144 4.18 11.32 -8.83
CA ALA A 144 3.17 10.68 -9.66
C ALA A 144 1.89 10.37 -8.90
N GLU A 145 0.79 10.34 -9.66
CA GLU A 145 -0.51 9.83 -9.23
C GLU A 145 -0.99 8.76 -10.22
N ARG A 146 -1.49 7.63 -9.71
CA ARG A 146 -1.91 6.46 -10.51
C ARG A 146 -3.19 5.82 -9.97
N PRO A 147 -4.06 5.30 -10.85
CA PRO A 147 -5.29 4.63 -10.43
C PRO A 147 -5.02 3.29 -9.73
N SER A 148 -3.99 2.56 -10.16
CA SER A 148 -3.55 1.29 -9.59
C SER A 148 -2.21 1.45 -8.86
N ARG A 149 -1.91 0.51 -7.95
CA ARG A 149 -0.69 0.51 -7.15
C ARG A 149 0.55 0.39 -8.06
N PRO A 150 1.44 1.39 -8.11
CA PRO A 150 2.72 1.25 -8.80
C PRO A 150 3.62 0.26 -8.04
N ALA A 151 4.23 -0.68 -8.75
CA ALA A 151 5.14 -1.68 -8.19
C ALA A 151 6.15 -2.15 -9.25
N GLY A 152 7.24 -2.78 -8.81
CA GLY A 152 8.28 -3.33 -9.68
C GLY A 152 8.83 -2.29 -10.66
N GLU A 153 9.02 -2.70 -11.91
CA GLU A 153 9.58 -1.86 -12.98
C GLU A 153 8.78 -0.57 -13.21
N ALA A 154 7.46 -0.61 -13.10
CA ALA A 154 6.62 0.58 -13.30
C ALA A 154 6.88 1.64 -12.23
N LEU A 155 7.13 1.23 -10.98
CA LEU A 155 7.52 2.13 -9.90
C LEU A 155 8.95 2.65 -10.11
N ASP A 156 9.86 1.78 -10.53
CA ASP A 156 11.25 2.14 -10.81
C ASP A 156 11.35 3.20 -11.90
N PHE A 157 10.61 3.03 -12.99
CA PHE A 157 10.55 3.99 -14.09
C PHE A 157 10.01 5.35 -13.63
N ILE A 158 8.95 5.38 -12.82
CA ILE A 158 8.38 6.61 -12.27
C ILE A 158 9.43 7.37 -11.44
N ILE A 159 10.17 6.65 -10.59
CA ILE A 159 11.20 7.25 -9.73
C ILE A 159 12.39 7.74 -10.56
N ASP A 160 12.89 6.91 -11.49
CA ASP A 160 14.04 7.26 -12.32
C ASP A 160 13.76 8.48 -13.21
N GLN A 161 12.58 8.53 -13.84
CA GLN A 161 12.16 9.69 -14.63
C GLN A 161 12.10 10.98 -13.78
N ALA A 162 11.72 10.88 -12.51
CA ALA A 162 11.63 12.03 -11.62
C ALA A 162 12.99 12.52 -11.10
N LEU A 163 13.95 11.61 -10.92
CA LEU A 163 15.31 11.92 -10.43
C LEU A 163 16.27 12.29 -11.58
N ASN A 164 16.06 11.71 -12.78
CA ASN A 164 16.90 11.89 -13.95
C ASN A 164 16.09 12.40 -15.17
N PRO A 165 15.47 13.60 -15.09
CA PRO A 165 14.56 14.10 -16.13
C PRO A 165 15.22 14.28 -17.51
N ASN A 166 16.54 14.44 -17.57
CA ASN A 166 17.28 14.64 -18.81
C ASN A 166 17.72 13.33 -19.50
N ALA A 167 17.51 12.17 -18.88
CA ALA A 167 17.89 10.88 -19.47
C ALA A 167 17.03 10.47 -20.69
N GLY A 168 15.91 11.17 -20.94
CA GLY A 168 15.02 10.96 -22.09
C GLY A 168 15.18 11.97 -23.23
N ALA A 169 16.11 12.93 -23.14
CA ALA A 169 16.26 14.03 -24.11
C ALA A 169 17.37 13.84 -25.16
N GLU A 170 18.12 12.74 -25.12
CA GLU A 170 19.05 12.34 -26.19
C GLU A 170 18.61 10.99 -26.77
N GLY A 171 17.89 11.01 -27.90
CA GLY A 171 17.52 9.75 -28.56
C GLY A 171 16.43 9.84 -29.63
N GLY A 172 16.47 10.85 -30.49
CA GLY A 172 15.71 10.81 -31.74
C GLY A 172 16.36 9.84 -32.73
N ALA A 173 16.02 8.56 -32.65
CA ALA A 173 16.02 7.59 -33.76
C ALA A 173 15.54 6.22 -33.25
N ALA A 174 14.56 5.64 -33.93
CA ALA A 174 14.10 4.28 -33.69
C ALA A 174 15.20 3.26 -34.05
N ALA A 175 15.66 2.47 -33.06
CA ALA A 175 16.39 1.20 -33.18
C ALA A 175 16.31 0.43 -31.84
N PRO A 176 16.45 -0.90 -31.80
CA PRO A 176 15.70 -1.79 -30.92
C PRO A 176 16.10 -1.66 -29.45
N ALA A 177 15.09 -1.70 -28.57
CA ALA A 177 15.29 -1.98 -27.15
C ALA A 177 15.99 -3.34 -27.00
N ASP A 178 17.02 -3.43 -26.15
CA ASP A 178 16.91 -4.33 -25.00
C ASP A 178 18.13 -4.31 -24.05
N LEU A 179 19.36 -4.10 -24.53
CA LEU A 179 20.51 -4.43 -23.67
C LEU A 179 20.87 -3.34 -22.64
N GLY A 180 20.84 -2.08 -23.04
CA GLY A 180 21.33 -0.97 -22.21
C GLY A 180 20.37 -0.52 -21.10
N SER A 181 19.06 -0.65 -21.32
CA SER A 181 18.04 -0.42 -20.29
C SER A 181 18.03 -1.56 -19.27
N GLN A 182 18.11 -2.81 -19.73
CA GLN A 182 18.18 -3.98 -18.85
C GLN A 182 19.45 -3.96 -17.98
N LEU A 183 20.62 -3.63 -18.55
CA LEU A 183 21.86 -3.51 -17.77
C LEU A 183 21.77 -2.41 -16.70
N ARG A 184 21.14 -1.27 -17.02
CA ARG A 184 20.91 -0.19 -16.03
C ARG A 184 19.92 -0.59 -14.94
N GLN A 185 18.90 -1.39 -15.26
CA GLN A 185 17.97 -1.96 -14.28
C GLN A 185 18.70 -2.93 -13.33
N VAL A 186 19.57 -3.80 -13.85
CA VAL A 186 20.39 -4.72 -13.04
C VAL A 186 21.35 -3.95 -12.13
N ILE A 187 22.03 -2.92 -12.64
CA ILE A 187 22.97 -2.10 -11.86
C ILE A 187 22.25 -1.32 -10.75
N THR A 188 21.07 -0.76 -11.05
CA THR A 188 20.27 -0.04 -10.04
C THR A 188 19.76 -0.98 -8.95
N GLY A 189 19.30 -2.19 -9.33
CA GLY A 189 18.90 -3.23 -8.38
C GLY A 189 20.05 -3.65 -7.46
N MET A 190 21.25 -3.83 -8.02
CA MET A 190 22.45 -4.18 -7.26
C MET A 190 22.92 -3.04 -6.35
N SER A 191 22.81 -1.79 -6.81
CA SER A 191 23.16 -0.60 -6.02
C SER A 191 22.23 -0.40 -4.82
N ARG A 192 20.92 -0.66 -4.98
CA ARG A 192 19.96 -0.65 -3.86
C ARG A 192 20.22 -1.81 -2.89
N PHE A 193 20.51 -3.01 -3.41
CA PHE A 193 20.87 -4.16 -2.59
C PHE A 193 22.12 -3.89 -1.75
N MET A 194 23.18 -3.34 -2.34
CA MET A 194 24.39 -2.99 -1.60
C MET A 194 24.17 -1.92 -0.52
N ARG A 195 23.35 -0.88 -0.78
CA ARG A 195 22.98 0.10 0.26
C ARG A 195 22.15 -0.53 1.39
N SER A 196 21.32 -1.52 1.08
CA SER A 196 20.53 -2.22 2.09
C SER A 196 21.35 -3.16 2.99
N LEU A 197 22.57 -3.53 2.59
CA LEU A 197 23.49 -4.35 3.39
C LEU A 197 24.45 -3.51 4.24
N SER A 198 24.58 -2.21 3.95
CA SER A 198 25.44 -1.29 4.70
C SER A 198 24.74 -0.65 5.92
N ASN A 199 23.56 -1.15 6.30
CA ASN A 199 22.81 -0.78 7.52
C ASN A 199 22.42 -2.04 8.29
#